data_AF-A0A1G0YCD2-F1
#
_entry.id   AF-A0A1G0YCD2-F1
#
_cell.length_a   1.000
_cell.length_b   1.000
_cell.length_c   1.000
_cell.angle_alpha   90.00
_cell.angle_beta   90.00
_cell.angle_gamma   90.00
#
_symmetry.space_group_name_H-M   'P 1'
#
loop_
_entity.id
_entity.type
_entity.pdbx_description
1 polymer ?
#
loop_
_entity_poly.entity_id
_entity_poly.type
_entity_poly.pdbx_seq_one_letter_code
_entity_poly.pdbx_strand_id
1 'polypeptide(L)'
;MNKLPPIPSNFNPDGQQRKLSEWMAEWHADRLLADADNQTPPVSHQPPTGASWPETSPIPGSILLLCPTEPLLSARPRYIAILNIGPDGQLLVAPFSRFSQPAIPGELNLGGEALLTRVLCIWNTRRVATLPPAWTAGMMAESERAKAMTIYANLIEKTPIPLSLKEQTGPALQHPLDPRWAYLDDERQWIELSLAKERIHTQSSYEQISAPTPLPKAAESRAEYRTSNDNAKPE
;
A
#
# COMPACT_ATOMS: atom_id res chain seq x y z
N MET A 1 23.15 17.50 -26.35
CA MET A 1 21.82 17.43 -25.71
C MET A 1 20.95 16.49 -26.52
N ASN A 2 20.62 15.32 -25.99
CA ASN A 2 19.77 14.37 -26.70
C ASN A 2 18.35 14.94 -26.78
N LYS A 3 17.82 15.10 -28.00
CA LYS A 3 16.43 15.49 -28.21
C LYS A 3 15.54 14.42 -27.59
N LEU A 4 14.62 14.83 -26.71
CA LEU A 4 13.60 13.94 -26.19
C LEU A 4 12.77 13.38 -27.38
N PRO A 5 12.39 12.10 -27.34
CA PRO A 5 11.57 11.52 -28.39
C PRO A 5 10.25 12.29 -28.50
N PRO A 6 9.74 12.53 -29.73
CA PRO A 6 8.50 13.25 -29.93
C PRO A 6 7.35 12.53 -29.23
N ILE A 7 6.53 13.29 -28.51
CA ILE A 7 5.32 12.77 -27.86
C ILE A 7 4.34 12.38 -28.99
N PRO A 8 3.78 11.15 -28.99
CA PRO A 8 2.84 10.72 -30.03
C PRO A 8 1.59 11.61 -30.06
N SER A 9 1.14 11.99 -31.27
CA SER A 9 0.11 13.03 -31.52
C SER A 9 -1.31 12.70 -31.02
N ASN A 10 -1.54 11.50 -30.49
CA ASN A 10 -2.85 11.07 -29.96
C ASN A 10 -2.92 11.15 -28.43
N PHE A 11 -2.02 11.91 -27.79
CA PHE A 11 -2.09 12.16 -26.35
C PHE A 11 -3.18 13.20 -26.07
N ASN A 12 -4.21 12.85 -25.30
CA ASN A 12 -5.21 13.78 -24.78
C ASN A 12 -4.74 14.31 -23.41
N PRO A 13 -4.06 15.47 -23.35
CA PRO A 13 -3.57 16.03 -22.09
C PRO A 13 -4.72 16.34 -21.11
N ASP A 14 -5.86 16.78 -21.64
CA ASP A 14 -7.01 17.21 -20.83
C ASP A 14 -7.61 16.04 -20.04
N GLY A 15 -7.67 14.85 -20.65
CA GLY A 15 -8.15 13.64 -19.99
C GLY A 15 -7.26 13.20 -18.83
N GLN A 16 -5.93 13.26 -19.01
CA GLN A 16 -4.97 12.90 -17.97
C GLN A 16 -4.91 13.93 -16.83
N GLN A 17 -5.02 15.22 -17.17
CA GLN A 17 -5.09 16.30 -16.19
C GLN A 17 -6.36 16.19 -15.34
N ARG A 18 -7.51 15.89 -15.97
CA ARG A 18 -8.76 15.68 -15.24
C ARG A 18 -8.65 14.52 -14.24
N LYS A 19 -8.15 13.37 -14.67
CA LYS A 19 -7.93 12.22 -13.76
C LYS A 19 -7.02 12.56 -12.59
N LEU A 20 -5.93 13.29 -12.85
CA LEU A 20 -5.02 13.72 -11.79
C LEU A 20 -5.73 14.66 -10.82
N SER A 21 -6.52 15.61 -11.32
CA SER A 21 -7.29 16.53 -10.49
C SER A 21 -8.32 15.80 -9.62
N GLU A 22 -9.04 14.82 -10.19
CA GLU A 22 -9.99 13.99 -9.46
C GLU A 22 -9.29 13.16 -8.38
N TRP A 23 -8.18 12.50 -8.73
CA TRP A 23 -7.35 11.77 -7.77
C TRP A 23 -6.84 12.66 -6.64
N MET A 24 -6.35 13.86 -6.96
CA MET A 24 -5.85 14.84 -5.98
C MET A 24 -6.94 15.27 -4.99
N ALA A 25 -8.17 15.46 -5.48
CA ALA A 25 -9.30 15.80 -4.62
C ALA A 25 -9.64 14.66 -3.65
N GLU A 26 -9.65 13.42 -4.12
CA GLU A 26 -9.87 12.24 -3.27
C GLU A 26 -8.74 12.05 -2.25
N TRP A 27 -7.48 12.23 -2.67
CA TRP A 27 -6.31 12.16 -1.79
C TRP A 27 -6.38 13.20 -0.67
N HIS A 28 -6.75 14.43 -0.99
CA HIS A 28 -6.90 15.48 0.02
C HIS A 28 -8.03 15.17 1.01
N ALA A 29 -9.18 14.69 0.52
CA ALA A 29 -10.28 14.27 1.38
C ALA A 29 -9.88 13.13 2.32
N ASP A 30 -9.15 12.13 1.81
CA ASP A 30 -8.63 11.02 2.61
C ASP A 30 -7.68 11.49 3.72
N ARG A 31 -6.79 12.45 3.43
CA ARG A 31 -5.90 13.04 4.45
C ARG A 31 -6.68 13.77 5.54
N LEU A 32 -7.68 14.57 5.17
CA LEU A 32 -8.54 15.27 6.15
C LEU A 32 -9.29 14.30 7.06
N LEU A 33 -9.79 13.17 6.52
CA LEU A 33 -10.46 12.14 7.31
C LEU A 33 -9.48 11.44 8.25
N ALA A 34 -8.29 11.07 7.78
CA ALA A 34 -7.27 10.45 8.61
C ALA A 34 -6.83 11.35 9.78
N ASP A 35 -6.70 12.67 9.53
CA ASP A 35 -6.35 13.64 10.58
C ASP A 35 -7.46 13.80 11.63
N ALA A 36 -8.73 13.67 11.22
CA ALA A 36 -9.88 13.68 12.14
C ALA A 36 -9.94 12.40 12.99
N ASP A 37 -9.68 11.24 12.40
CA ASP A 37 -9.68 9.95 13.10
C ASP A 37 -8.57 9.88 14.17
N ASN A 38 -7.40 10.47 13.89
CA ASN A 38 -6.30 10.55 14.86
C ASN A 38 -6.64 11.37 16.12
N GLN A 39 -7.70 12.18 16.08
CA GLN A 39 -8.18 12.95 17.25
C GLN A 39 -9.20 12.17 18.09
N THR A 40 -9.70 11.04 17.59
CA THR A 40 -10.70 10.21 18.26
C THR A 40 -10.01 8.99 18.89
N PRO A 41 -10.25 8.68 20.17
CA PRO A 41 -9.67 7.48 20.78
C PRO A 41 -10.17 6.23 20.05
N PRO A 42 -9.31 5.21 19.84
CA PRO A 42 -9.68 4.03 19.08
C PRO A 42 -10.83 3.29 19.77
N VAL A 43 -11.94 3.13 19.06
CA VAL A 43 -13.04 2.27 19.50
C VAL A 43 -12.61 0.84 19.22
N SER A 44 -12.46 0.04 20.27
CA SER A 44 -12.14 -1.38 20.13
C SER A 44 -13.34 -2.12 19.54
N HIS A 45 -13.29 -2.36 18.24
CA HIS A 45 -14.23 -3.27 17.58
C HIS A 45 -13.67 -4.68 17.73
N GLN A 46 -14.14 -5.41 18.74
CA GLN A 46 -13.92 -6.85 18.74
C GLN A 46 -14.64 -7.45 17.53
N PRO A 47 -13.94 -8.21 16.66
CA PRO A 47 -14.61 -8.91 15.59
C PRO A 47 -15.66 -9.86 16.20
N PRO A 48 -16.81 -10.05 15.54
CA PRO A 48 -17.82 -10.97 16.02
C PRO A 48 -17.22 -12.37 16.21
N THR A 49 -17.16 -12.83 17.46
CA THR A 49 -16.67 -14.15 17.84
C THR A 49 -17.64 -15.21 17.33
N GLY A 50 -17.17 -16.09 16.44
CA GLY A 50 -17.93 -17.26 15.98
C GLY A 50 -18.19 -17.34 14.47
N ALA A 51 -17.74 -16.38 13.66
CA ALA A 51 -17.75 -16.54 12.22
C ALA A 51 -16.67 -17.53 11.79
N SER A 52 -17.07 -18.71 11.30
CA SER A 52 -16.15 -19.62 10.62
C SER A 52 -15.71 -18.98 9.30
N TRP A 53 -14.40 -18.77 9.15
CA TRP A 53 -13.82 -18.24 7.91
C TRP A 53 -14.04 -19.22 6.77
N PRO A 54 -14.68 -18.83 5.66
CA PRO A 54 -14.80 -19.72 4.52
C PRO A 54 -13.39 -19.98 3.97
N GLU A 55 -12.98 -21.24 3.98
CA GLU A 55 -11.74 -21.66 3.35
C GLU A 55 -11.96 -21.70 1.83
N THR A 56 -11.79 -20.55 1.18
CA THR A 56 -11.83 -20.48 -0.28
C THR A 56 -10.43 -20.69 -0.85
N SER A 57 -10.24 -21.80 -1.57
CA SER A 57 -9.04 -22.02 -2.38
C SER A 57 -8.94 -20.91 -3.44
N PRO A 58 -7.93 -20.02 -3.38
CA PRO A 58 -7.81 -18.92 -4.32
C PRO A 58 -7.54 -19.47 -5.72
N ILE A 59 -8.28 -18.97 -6.71
CA ILE A 59 -8.03 -19.22 -8.14
C ILE A 59 -7.72 -17.89 -8.85
N PRO A 60 -6.99 -17.91 -9.99
CA PRO A 60 -6.80 -16.71 -10.79
C PRO A 60 -8.14 -16.02 -11.11
N GLY A 61 -8.17 -14.70 -10.97
CA GLY A 61 -9.36 -13.87 -11.10
C GLY A 61 -10.13 -13.64 -9.80
N SER A 62 -9.87 -14.38 -8.73
CA SER A 62 -10.59 -14.17 -7.46
C SER A 62 -10.30 -12.78 -6.89
N ILE A 63 -11.35 -12.08 -6.43
CA ILE A 63 -11.26 -10.85 -5.64
C ILE A 63 -11.55 -11.22 -4.19
N LEU A 64 -10.59 -10.96 -3.31
CA LEU A 64 -10.65 -11.34 -1.90
C LEU A 64 -10.62 -10.09 -1.03
N LEU A 65 -11.49 -10.03 -0.03
CA LEU A 65 -11.45 -9.08 1.08
C LEU A 65 -10.61 -9.68 2.21
N LEU A 66 -9.49 -9.06 2.54
CA LEU A 66 -8.63 -9.50 3.63
C LEU A 66 -9.25 -9.16 4.99
N CYS A 67 -9.14 -10.09 5.94
CA CYS A 67 -9.47 -9.83 7.32
C CYS A 67 -8.46 -8.85 7.93
N PRO A 68 -8.90 -7.78 8.61
CA PRO A 68 -8.00 -6.93 9.36
C PRO A 68 -7.51 -7.69 10.60
N THR A 69 -6.29 -8.22 10.54
CA THR A 69 -5.66 -8.94 11.66
C THR A 69 -5.07 -8.00 12.71
N GLU A 70 -4.84 -6.74 12.35
CA GLU A 70 -4.26 -5.71 13.22
C GLU A 70 -5.25 -4.56 13.43
N PRO A 71 -5.33 -3.96 14.63
CA PRO A 71 -6.20 -2.80 14.88
C PRO A 71 -5.91 -1.63 13.93
N LEU A 72 -4.64 -1.40 13.59
CA LEU A 72 -4.24 -0.39 12.61
C LEU A 72 -4.82 -0.66 11.22
N LEU A 73 -5.08 -1.92 10.88
CA LEU A 73 -5.66 -2.31 9.60
C LEU A 73 -7.19 -2.25 9.59
N SER A 74 -7.83 -2.21 10.76
CA SER A 74 -9.30 -2.21 10.88
C SER A 74 -9.96 -0.95 10.30
N ALA A 75 -9.24 0.17 10.24
CA ALA A 75 -9.77 1.43 9.71
C ALA A 75 -10.07 1.39 8.20
N ARG A 76 -9.51 0.42 7.46
CA ARG A 76 -9.66 0.36 6.00
C ARG A 76 -9.74 -1.07 5.48
N PRO A 77 -10.90 -1.52 4.94
CA PRO A 77 -10.99 -2.83 4.31
C PRO A 77 -10.04 -2.94 3.12
N ARG A 78 -9.45 -4.12 2.93
CA ARG A 78 -8.44 -4.37 1.89
C ARG A 78 -8.88 -5.45 0.93
N TYR A 79 -9.06 -5.06 -0.32
CA TYR A 79 -9.33 -5.97 -1.40
C TYR A 79 -8.04 -6.29 -2.16
N ILE A 80 -7.86 -7.55 -2.52
CA ILE A 80 -6.80 -8.01 -3.42
C ILE A 80 -7.40 -8.83 -4.56
N ALA A 81 -6.73 -8.82 -5.70
CA ALA A 81 -6.98 -9.72 -6.81
C ALA A 81 -5.89 -10.79 -6.91
N ILE A 82 -6.29 -12.03 -7.20
CA ILE A 82 -5.37 -13.11 -7.57
C ILE A 82 -5.13 -13.04 -9.08
N LEU A 83 -3.97 -12.56 -9.51
CA LEU A 83 -3.67 -12.39 -10.94
C LEU A 83 -3.25 -13.71 -11.58
N ASN A 84 -2.43 -14.49 -10.87
CA ASN A 84 -1.92 -15.75 -11.35
C ASN A 84 -1.49 -16.66 -10.19
N ILE A 85 -1.35 -17.95 -10.46
CA ILE A 85 -0.71 -18.93 -9.56
C ILE A 85 0.50 -19.49 -10.29
N GLY A 86 1.67 -19.35 -9.67
CA GLY A 86 2.93 -19.86 -10.19
C GLY A 86 2.98 -21.39 -10.20
N PRO A 87 3.93 -21.99 -10.93
CA PRO A 87 4.12 -23.45 -10.95
C PRO A 87 4.51 -24.01 -9.58
N ASP A 88 5.07 -23.18 -8.70
CA ASP A 88 5.41 -23.48 -7.31
C ASP A 88 4.24 -23.26 -6.33
N GLY A 89 3.04 -22.95 -6.85
CA GLY A 89 1.85 -22.63 -6.05
C GLY A 89 1.85 -21.22 -5.47
N GLN A 90 2.87 -20.39 -5.71
CA GLN A 90 2.87 -19.01 -5.22
C GLN A 90 1.81 -18.17 -5.93
N LEU A 91 1.06 -17.41 -5.15
CA LEU A 91 0.02 -16.52 -5.63
C LEU A 91 0.65 -15.18 -6.01
N LEU A 92 0.39 -14.72 -7.23
CA LEU A 92 0.67 -13.34 -7.63
C LEU A 92 -0.58 -12.50 -7.35
N VAL A 93 -0.49 -11.59 -6.38
CA VAL A 93 -1.61 -10.79 -5.92
C VAL A 93 -1.37 -9.30 -6.18
N ALA A 94 -2.44 -8.55 -6.44
CA ALA A 94 -2.41 -7.09 -6.55
C ALA A 94 -3.50 -6.47 -5.67
N PRO A 95 -3.19 -5.44 -4.86
CA PRO A 95 -4.21 -4.76 -4.09
C PRO A 95 -5.05 -3.82 -4.94
N PHE A 96 -6.28 -3.58 -4.52
CA PHE A 96 -7.08 -2.48 -5.05
C PHE A 96 -6.79 -1.17 -4.30
N SER A 97 -6.80 -0.06 -5.02
CA SER A 97 -6.73 1.28 -4.45
C SER A 97 -8.05 1.62 -3.74
N ARG A 98 -8.00 2.55 -2.78
CA ARG A 98 -9.21 3.20 -2.26
C ARG A 98 -9.74 4.28 -3.19
N PHE A 99 -8.92 4.72 -4.14
CA PHE A 99 -9.24 5.82 -5.03
C PHE A 99 -9.95 5.33 -6.28
N SER A 100 -10.84 6.16 -6.79
CA SER A 100 -11.64 5.84 -7.97
C SER A 100 -10.88 6.06 -9.28
N GLN A 101 -9.78 6.82 -9.22
CA GLN A 101 -8.92 7.15 -10.34
C GLN A 101 -7.51 6.56 -10.17
N PRO A 102 -6.88 6.09 -11.25
CA PRO A 102 -5.50 5.64 -11.21
C PRO A 102 -4.55 6.84 -11.08
N ALA A 103 -3.70 6.79 -10.07
CA ALA A 103 -2.72 7.83 -9.74
C ALA A 103 -1.51 7.82 -10.67
N ILE A 104 -1.08 6.62 -11.09
CA ILE A 104 0.16 6.38 -11.83
C ILE A 104 -0.02 5.35 -12.96
N PRO A 105 0.93 5.22 -13.90
CA PRO A 105 0.77 4.31 -15.05
C PRO A 105 0.66 2.83 -14.63
N GLY A 106 1.21 2.45 -13.49
CA GLY A 106 1.13 1.09 -12.96
C GLY A 106 -0.19 0.75 -12.25
N GLU A 107 -1.21 1.60 -12.34
CA GLU A 107 -2.56 1.35 -11.82
C GLU A 107 -3.55 1.20 -12.97
N LEU A 108 -4.46 0.24 -12.87
CA LEU A 108 -5.45 -0.07 -13.90
C LEU A 108 -6.86 0.21 -13.39
N ASN A 109 -7.57 1.12 -14.07
CA ASN A 109 -9.00 1.32 -13.87
C ASN A 109 -9.80 0.25 -14.61
N LEU A 110 -10.57 -0.55 -13.88
CA LEU A 110 -11.43 -1.62 -14.38
C LEU A 110 -12.83 -1.13 -14.77
N GLY A 111 -13.22 0.08 -14.36
CA GLY A 111 -14.52 0.66 -14.70
C GLY A 111 -15.72 0.08 -13.93
N GLY A 112 -15.48 -0.70 -12.86
CA GLY A 112 -16.54 -1.28 -12.03
C GLY A 112 -17.33 -0.23 -11.22
N GLU A 113 -18.59 -0.56 -10.89
CA GLU A 113 -19.47 0.30 -10.10
C GLU A 113 -18.98 0.44 -8.64
N ALA A 114 -18.53 -0.66 -8.03
CA ALA A 114 -18.00 -0.66 -6.68
C ALA A 114 -16.67 0.11 -6.60
N LEU A 115 -16.65 1.21 -5.83
CA LEU A 115 -15.50 2.10 -5.71
C LEU A 115 -14.23 1.36 -5.27
N LEU A 116 -14.34 0.46 -4.28
CA LEU A 116 -13.20 -0.23 -3.66
C LEU A 116 -12.56 -1.31 -4.55
N THR A 117 -13.18 -1.65 -5.68
CA THR A 117 -12.63 -2.61 -6.66
C THR A 117 -12.44 -1.97 -8.04
N ARG A 118 -12.48 -0.63 -8.12
CA ARG A 118 -12.40 0.09 -9.40
C ARG A 118 -10.98 0.21 -9.94
N VAL A 119 -9.99 0.42 -9.07
CA VAL A 119 -8.59 0.65 -9.48
C VAL A 119 -7.69 -0.41 -8.88
N LEU A 120 -6.94 -1.12 -9.73
CA LEU A 120 -6.02 -2.17 -9.33
C LEU A 120 -4.56 -1.68 -9.35
N CYS A 121 -3.85 -1.80 -8.23
CA CYS A 121 -2.48 -1.31 -8.05
C CYS A 121 -1.44 -2.35 -8.50
N ILE A 122 -1.29 -2.52 -9.81
CA ILE A 122 -0.40 -3.53 -10.41
C ILE A 122 1.08 -3.27 -10.09
N TRP A 123 1.47 -1.99 -9.94
CA TRP A 123 2.81 -1.63 -9.46
C TRP A 123 3.12 -2.19 -8.06
N ASN A 124 2.09 -2.48 -7.26
CA ASN A 124 2.20 -2.97 -5.90
C ASN A 124 1.89 -4.47 -5.78
N THR A 125 2.11 -5.24 -6.85
CA THR A 125 1.96 -6.70 -6.82
C THR A 125 2.90 -7.36 -5.82
N ARG A 126 2.47 -8.49 -5.24
CA ARG A 126 3.28 -9.35 -4.36
C ARG A 126 3.16 -10.81 -4.77
N ARG A 127 4.24 -11.56 -4.57
CA ARG A 127 4.23 -13.03 -4.60
C ARG A 127 4.13 -13.53 -3.18
N VAL A 128 3.13 -14.35 -2.90
CA VAL A 128 2.90 -14.91 -1.56
C VAL A 128 2.63 -16.39 -1.65
N ALA A 129 3.17 -17.17 -0.71
CA ALA A 129 2.92 -18.61 -0.65
C ALA A 129 1.53 -18.93 -0.08
N THR A 130 1.04 -18.12 0.87
CA THR A 130 -0.32 -18.23 1.41
C THR A 130 -0.85 -16.84 1.72
N LEU A 131 -2.17 -16.74 1.88
CA LEU A 131 -2.85 -15.51 2.28
C LEU A 131 -3.25 -15.54 3.76
N PRO A 132 -3.43 -14.38 4.39
CA PRO A 132 -4.18 -14.29 5.65
C PRO A 132 -5.65 -14.71 5.41
N PRO A 133 -6.43 -14.92 6.48
CA PRO A 133 -7.87 -15.14 6.36
C PRO A 133 -8.53 -14.06 5.50
N ALA A 134 -9.37 -14.49 4.56
CA ALA A 134 -10.02 -13.59 3.61
C ALA A 134 -11.38 -14.14 3.18
N TRP A 135 -12.23 -13.26 2.66
CA TRP A 135 -13.52 -13.61 2.06
C TRP A 135 -13.50 -13.39 0.56
N THR A 136 -14.13 -14.28 -0.21
CA THR A 136 -14.39 -14.01 -1.62
C THR A 136 -15.40 -12.88 -1.75
N ALA A 137 -14.96 -11.76 -2.34
CA ALA A 137 -15.78 -10.59 -2.61
C ALA A 137 -16.29 -10.56 -4.07
N GLY A 138 -15.67 -11.32 -4.97
CA GLY A 138 -16.09 -11.39 -6.36
C GLY A 138 -15.07 -12.08 -7.27
N MET A 139 -15.28 -11.91 -8.58
CA MET A 139 -14.40 -12.44 -9.63
C MET A 139 -14.14 -11.34 -10.66
N MET A 140 -12.87 -11.20 -11.06
CA MET A 140 -12.47 -10.41 -12.22
C MET A 140 -12.83 -11.15 -13.50
N ALA A 141 -13.20 -10.40 -14.55
CA ALA A 141 -13.31 -10.97 -15.88
C ALA A 141 -11.92 -11.36 -16.40
N GLU A 142 -11.87 -12.40 -17.23
CA GLU A 142 -10.60 -12.87 -17.82
C GLU A 142 -9.93 -11.77 -18.67
N SER A 143 -10.72 -10.95 -19.36
CA SER A 143 -10.20 -9.81 -20.13
C SER A 143 -9.56 -8.74 -19.25
N GLU A 144 -10.11 -8.47 -18.06
CA GLU A 144 -9.54 -7.54 -17.08
C GLU A 144 -8.22 -8.09 -16.52
N ARG A 145 -8.21 -9.38 -16.17
CA ARG A 145 -7.01 -10.07 -15.68
C ARG A 145 -5.91 -10.07 -16.72
N ALA A 146 -6.24 -10.31 -17.99
CA ALA A 146 -5.29 -10.26 -19.10
C ALA A 146 -4.66 -8.87 -19.25
N LYS A 147 -5.46 -7.79 -19.19
CA LYS A 147 -4.94 -6.40 -19.20
C LYS A 147 -4.01 -6.14 -18.02
N ALA A 148 -4.37 -6.62 -16.83
CA ALA A 148 -3.55 -6.46 -15.63
C ALA A 148 -2.20 -7.18 -15.79
N MET A 149 -2.21 -8.41 -16.33
CA MET A 149 -0.99 -9.17 -16.62
C MET A 149 -0.14 -8.51 -17.71
N THR A 150 -0.74 -7.85 -18.71
CA THR A 150 -0.01 -7.04 -19.69
C THR A 150 0.75 -5.90 -19.00
N ILE A 151 0.07 -5.09 -18.19
CA ILE A 151 0.72 -3.98 -17.46
C ILE A 151 1.82 -4.51 -16.53
N TYR A 152 1.58 -5.61 -15.81
CA TYR A 152 2.57 -6.25 -14.95
C TYR A 152 3.84 -6.65 -15.72
N ALA A 153 3.69 -7.29 -16.89
CA ALA A 153 4.82 -7.65 -17.75
C ALA A 153 5.58 -6.40 -18.22
N ASN A 154 4.87 -5.36 -18.69
CA ASN A 154 5.49 -4.10 -19.11
C ASN A 154 6.28 -3.41 -17.98
N LEU A 155 5.77 -3.43 -16.75
CA LEU A 155 6.46 -2.87 -15.59
C LEU A 155 7.77 -3.62 -15.26
N ILE A 156 7.75 -4.95 -15.33
CA ILE A 156 8.95 -5.79 -15.12
C ILE A 156 10.00 -5.54 -16.20
N GLU A 157 9.57 -5.55 -17.46
CA GLU A 157 10.45 -5.37 -18.62
C GLU A 157 10.85 -3.91 -18.83
N LYS A 158 10.28 -2.99 -18.06
CA LYS A 158 10.42 -1.53 -18.21
C LYS A 158 10.09 -1.05 -19.62
N THR A 159 9.12 -1.70 -20.27
CA THR A 159 8.63 -1.34 -21.59
C THR A 159 7.42 -0.41 -21.48
N PRO A 160 7.17 0.46 -22.48
CA PRO A 160 6.01 1.35 -22.45
C PRO A 160 4.68 0.59 -22.42
N ILE A 161 3.74 1.07 -21.61
CA ILE A 161 2.38 0.53 -21.55
C ILE A 161 1.69 0.71 -22.93
N PRO A 162 0.99 -0.30 -23.46
CA PRO A 162 0.25 -0.21 -24.71
C PRO A 162 -0.70 0.99 -24.75
N LEU A 163 -0.79 1.65 -25.91
CA LEU A 163 -1.66 2.83 -26.08
C LEU A 163 -3.13 2.54 -25.74
N SER A 164 -3.61 1.34 -26.04
CA SER A 164 -4.97 0.89 -25.71
C SER A 164 -5.27 0.84 -24.21
N LEU A 165 -4.24 0.75 -23.36
CA LEU A 165 -4.37 0.73 -21.90
C LEU A 165 -4.04 2.08 -21.26
N LYS A 166 -3.38 3.00 -21.99
CA LYS A 166 -2.97 4.31 -21.47
C LYS A 166 -4.14 5.16 -20.95
N GLU A 167 -5.32 5.01 -21.56
CA GLU A 167 -6.54 5.66 -21.11
C GLU A 167 -7.18 5.01 -19.89
N GLN A 168 -6.76 3.81 -19.49
CA GLN A 168 -7.21 3.12 -18.28
C GLN A 168 -6.20 3.26 -17.13
N THR A 169 -5.00 3.78 -17.40
CA THR A 169 -3.97 3.99 -16.38
C THR A 169 -3.83 5.47 -15.99
N GLY A 170 -3.03 5.72 -14.94
CA GLY A 170 -2.77 7.05 -14.40
C GLY A 170 -1.63 7.78 -15.10
N PRO A 171 -1.51 9.10 -14.88
CA PRO A 171 -0.47 9.91 -15.50
C PRO A 171 0.91 9.63 -14.92
N ALA A 172 1.96 9.85 -15.71
CA ALA A 172 3.34 9.70 -15.24
C ALA A 172 3.67 10.62 -14.05
N LEU A 173 4.55 10.16 -13.16
CA LEU A 173 5.16 10.98 -12.12
C LEU A 173 6.28 11.83 -12.76
N GLN A 174 6.18 13.14 -12.61
CA GLN A 174 7.13 14.09 -13.23
C GLN A 174 7.91 14.89 -12.20
N HIS A 175 7.27 15.26 -11.08
CA HIS A 175 7.83 16.17 -10.10
C HIS A 175 8.30 15.43 -8.84
N PRO A 176 9.46 15.79 -8.25
CA PRO A 176 9.95 15.16 -7.01
C PRO A 176 9.08 15.48 -5.79
N LEU A 177 8.41 16.62 -5.77
CA LEU A 177 7.47 17.01 -4.69
C LEU A 177 6.01 16.63 -5.00
N ASP A 178 5.79 15.69 -5.93
CA ASP A 178 4.45 15.22 -6.24
C ASP A 178 3.87 14.43 -5.04
N PRO A 179 2.68 14.78 -4.51
CA PRO A 179 2.11 14.11 -3.34
C PRO A 179 1.79 12.64 -3.59
N ARG A 180 1.70 12.20 -4.86
CA ARG A 180 1.56 10.79 -5.21
C ARG A 180 2.70 9.94 -4.67
N TRP A 181 3.88 10.49 -4.42
CA TRP A 181 4.96 9.73 -3.77
C TRP A 181 4.59 9.25 -2.36
N ALA A 182 3.99 10.13 -1.55
CA ALA A 182 3.53 9.76 -0.21
C ALA A 182 2.42 8.68 -0.29
N TYR A 183 1.51 8.80 -1.25
CA TYR A 183 0.51 7.77 -1.53
C TYR A 183 1.12 6.40 -1.86
N LEU A 184 2.16 6.35 -2.70
CA LEU A 184 2.81 5.09 -3.07
C LEU A 184 3.50 4.45 -1.86
N ASP A 185 4.10 5.25 -0.98
CA ASP A 185 4.73 4.74 0.23
C ASP A 185 3.67 4.21 1.22
N ASP A 186 2.57 4.94 1.42
CA ASP A 186 1.41 4.49 2.20
C ASP A 186 0.91 3.12 1.68
N GLU A 187 0.54 3.01 0.40
CA GLU A 187 0.00 1.77 -0.15
C GLU A 187 0.99 0.60 -0.09
N ARG A 188 2.30 0.86 -0.20
CA ARG A 188 3.34 -0.16 -0.04
C ARG A 188 3.36 -0.71 1.39
N GLN A 189 3.39 0.18 2.39
CA GLN A 189 3.40 -0.21 3.79
C GLN A 189 2.12 -0.97 4.16
N TRP A 190 0.98 -0.51 3.67
CA TRP A 190 -0.31 -1.11 3.97
C TRP A 190 -0.45 -2.54 3.45
N ILE A 191 -0.02 -2.82 2.22
CA ILE A 191 -0.08 -4.19 1.69
C ILE A 191 0.91 -5.12 2.40
N GLU A 192 2.08 -4.60 2.82
CA GLU A 192 3.06 -5.37 3.58
C GLU A 192 2.50 -5.78 4.94
N LEU A 193 1.88 -4.85 5.67
CA LEU A 193 1.22 -5.15 6.94
C LEU A 193 0.05 -6.13 6.76
N SER A 194 -0.73 -5.98 5.68
CA SER A 194 -1.90 -6.82 5.43
C SER A 194 -1.54 -8.24 5.00
N LEU A 195 -0.40 -8.44 4.32
CA LEU A 195 0.07 -9.75 3.89
C LEU A 195 1.09 -10.37 4.84
N ALA A 196 1.57 -9.63 5.83
CA ALA A 196 2.39 -10.18 6.90
C ALA A 196 1.56 -11.26 7.61
N LYS A 197 1.97 -12.52 7.45
CA LYS A 197 1.43 -13.61 8.27
C LYS A 197 1.56 -13.23 9.73
N GLU A 198 0.56 -13.59 10.54
CA GLU A 198 0.62 -13.50 12.00
C GLU A 198 1.99 -14.03 12.48
N ARG A 199 2.91 -13.10 12.78
CA ARG A 199 4.11 -13.41 13.54
C ARG A 199 3.79 -13.68 15.01
N ILE A 200 2.51 -13.72 15.38
CA ILE A 200 2.06 -13.47 16.75
C ILE A 200 1.49 -14.72 17.44
N HIS A 201 1.18 -15.82 16.74
CA HIS A 201 0.52 -16.96 17.40
C HIS A 201 1.45 -18.07 17.96
N THR A 202 2.75 -17.81 18.15
CA THR A 202 3.66 -18.81 18.76
C THR A 202 4.39 -18.41 20.04
N GLN A 203 4.28 -17.19 20.54
CA GLN A 203 4.89 -16.83 21.84
C GLN A 203 4.11 -15.71 22.57
N SER A 204 2.89 -15.99 22.99
CA SER A 204 2.33 -15.35 24.18
C SER A 204 1.96 -16.41 25.21
N SER A 205 2.90 -17.33 25.49
CA SER A 205 3.05 -17.79 26.86
C SER A 205 3.49 -16.56 27.66
N TYR A 206 2.58 -16.00 28.45
CA TYR A 206 2.97 -15.27 29.64
C TYR A 206 3.72 -16.26 30.54
N GLU A 207 4.99 -16.56 30.22
CA GLU A 207 5.93 -16.89 31.25
C GLU A 207 6.00 -15.65 32.13
N GLN A 208 5.59 -15.83 33.39
CA GLN A 208 5.68 -14.84 34.45
C GLN A 208 7.11 -14.29 34.50
N ILE A 209 7.35 -13.16 33.83
CA ILE A 209 8.55 -12.38 34.07
C ILE A 209 8.38 -11.83 35.48
N SER A 210 9.05 -12.48 36.42
CA SER A 210 9.24 -12.00 37.78
C SER A 210 9.73 -10.56 37.73
N ALA A 211 9.23 -9.73 38.65
CA ALA A 211 9.42 -8.28 38.65
C ALA A 211 10.88 -7.87 38.34
N PRO A 212 11.08 -6.84 37.49
CA PRO A 212 12.41 -6.40 37.10
C PRO A 212 13.20 -5.95 38.33
N THR A 213 14.39 -6.53 38.51
CA THR A 213 15.40 -6.05 39.46
C THR A 213 15.63 -4.55 39.21
N PRO A 214 15.49 -3.68 40.22
CA PRO A 214 15.65 -2.25 40.02
C PRO A 214 17.07 -1.96 39.54
N LEU A 215 17.16 -1.39 38.33
CA LEU A 215 18.42 -0.95 37.75
C LEU A 215 18.99 0.22 38.58
N PRO A 216 20.31 0.22 38.88
CA PRO A 216 20.94 1.34 39.56
C PRO A 216 20.81 2.61 38.72
N LYS A 217 20.34 3.69 39.36
CA LYS A 217 20.16 4.99 38.71
C LYS A 217 21.52 5.53 38.25
N ALA A 218 21.67 5.74 36.95
CA ALA A 218 22.86 6.31 36.31
C ALA A 218 22.98 7.83 36.54
N ALA A 219 22.95 8.26 37.81
CA ALA A 219 22.97 9.66 38.20
C ALA A 219 24.13 9.98 39.16
N GLU A 220 25.29 9.34 39.03
CA GLU A 220 26.49 9.74 39.77
C GLU A 220 27.74 9.60 38.88
N SER A 221 28.06 10.68 38.17
CA SER A 221 29.44 11.13 37.82
C SER A 221 29.41 12.05 36.60
N ARG A 222 28.80 13.23 36.73
CA ARG A 222 29.17 14.35 35.85
C ARG A 222 30.49 14.90 36.34
N ALA A 223 31.57 14.60 35.60
CA ALA A 223 32.82 15.33 35.74
C ALA A 223 32.58 16.82 35.47
N GLU A 224 33.14 17.67 36.32
CA GLU A 224 33.09 19.13 36.19
C GLU A 224 33.76 19.57 34.87
N TYR A 225 33.03 20.33 34.06
CA TYR A 225 33.60 21.01 32.91
C TYR A 225 34.53 22.12 33.40
N ARG A 226 35.84 21.88 33.36
CA ARG A 226 36.86 22.94 33.46
C ARG A 226 36.71 23.86 32.24
N THR A 227 36.17 25.04 32.46
CA THR A 227 36.23 26.16 31.52
C THR A 227 37.66 26.69 31.48
N SER A 228 38.44 26.28 30.48
CA SER A 228 39.73 26.89 30.17
C SER A 228 39.47 28.27 29.55
N ASN A 229 39.48 29.29 30.39
CA ASN A 229 39.54 30.68 29.97
C ASN A 229 40.99 31.14 30.11
N ASP A 230 41.77 31.06 29.03
CA ASP A 230 43.07 31.73 28.96
C ASP A 230 43.23 32.38 27.59
N ASN A 231 42.67 33.59 27.51
CA ASN A 231 43.14 34.65 26.64
C ASN A 231 44.46 35.18 27.21
N ALA A 232 45.58 34.90 26.55
CA ALA A 232 46.81 35.64 26.76
C ALA A 232 47.51 35.89 25.42
N LYS A 233 47.26 37.09 24.86
CA LYS A 233 48.26 37.82 24.07
C LYS A 233 48.97 38.78 25.03
N PRO A 234 50.30 38.80 25.02
CA PRO A 234 50.97 40.07 24.69
C PRO A 234 52.19 39.85 23.77
N GLU A 235 52.22 40.64 22.68
CA GLU A 235 53.29 41.58 22.28
C GLU A 235 54.39 40.95 21.42
#